data_AF-A0A959V8R8-F1
#
_entry.id   AF-A0A959V8R8-F1
#
_cell.length_a   1.000
_cell.length_b   1.000
_cell.length_c   1.000
_cell.angle_alpha   90.00
_cell.angle_beta   90.00
_cell.angle_gamma   90.00
#
_symmetry.space_group_name_H-M   'P 1'
#
loop_
_entity.id
_entity.type
_entity.pdbx_description
1 polymer ?
#
loop_
_entity_poly.entity_id
_entity_poly.type
_entity_poly.pdbx_seq_one_letter_code
_entity_poly.pdbx_strand_id
1 'polypeptide(L)'
;MNHRILFAALTISVLSACTDATGQKDPVVLRNNIDSVSYGLGTDIGNNLRMQLQGELLDTLNTAALTEGIRDALDSTERMTADNVRELVQAFMLDAQKRMLAKEENEAAENLRKGQ
;
A
#
# COMPACT_ATOMS: atom_id res chain seq x y z
N MET A 1 -60.10 24.33 27.08
CA MET A 1 -59.17 25.21 27.82
C MET A 1 -57.82 25.10 27.13
N ASN A 2 -57.42 26.15 26.42
CA ASN A 2 -56.24 26.17 25.55
C ASN A 2 -55.01 26.56 26.37
N HIS A 3 -53.98 25.72 26.38
CA HIS A 3 -52.66 26.11 26.86
C HIS A 3 -51.65 26.07 25.71
N ARG A 4 -51.45 27.27 25.15
CA ARG A 4 -50.21 27.67 24.46
C ARG A 4 -49.14 27.78 25.54
N ILE A 5 -47.94 27.24 25.29
CA ILE A 5 -46.58 27.68 25.71
C ILE A 5 -45.63 26.59 25.17
N LEU A 6 -44.97 26.78 24.03
CA LEU A 6 -43.63 27.39 23.89
C LEU A 6 -42.59 26.77 24.85
N PHE A 7 -41.94 25.68 24.43
CA PHE A 7 -40.54 25.41 24.79
C PHE A 7 -39.83 24.74 23.63
N ALA A 8 -38.92 25.52 23.04
CA ALA A 8 -37.93 25.09 22.08
C ALA A 8 -36.95 24.12 22.76
N ALA A 9 -36.75 22.96 22.15
CA ALA A 9 -35.58 22.13 22.38
C ALA A 9 -35.22 21.45 21.06
N LEU A 10 -34.60 22.24 20.17
CA LEU A 10 -33.93 21.72 18.99
C LEU A 10 -32.62 21.06 19.47
N THR A 11 -32.69 19.80 19.89
CA THR A 11 -31.49 18.99 20.11
C THR A 11 -30.93 18.57 18.77
N ILE A 12 -30.03 19.40 18.22
CA ILE A 12 -29.15 19.01 17.13
C ILE A 12 -28.14 18.01 17.72
N SER A 13 -28.42 16.73 17.55
CA SER A 13 -27.44 15.67 17.75
C SER A 13 -26.37 15.83 16.66
N VAL A 14 -25.27 16.50 16.99
CA VAL A 14 -24.09 16.55 16.13
C VAL A 14 -23.53 15.12 16.08
N LEU A 15 -23.75 14.42 14.97
CA LEU A 15 -22.95 13.25 14.62
C LEU A 15 -21.53 13.76 14.35
N SER A 16 -20.71 13.82 15.39
CA SER A 16 -19.25 13.81 15.24
C SER A 16 -18.86 12.41 14.76
N ALA A 17 -19.05 12.16 13.47
CA ALA A 17 -18.29 11.13 12.78
C ALA A 17 -16.84 11.61 12.82
N CYS A 18 -16.03 11.00 13.68
CA CYS A 18 -14.59 11.05 13.59
C CYS A 18 -14.20 10.47 12.23
N THR A 19 -14.08 11.34 11.23
CA THR A 19 -13.32 11.04 10.02
C THR A 19 -11.84 11.15 10.38
N ASP A 20 -11.36 10.25 11.23
CA ASP A 20 -9.93 10.02 11.35
C ASP A 20 -9.49 9.19 10.14
N ALA A 21 -8.33 9.57 9.58
CA ALA A 21 -7.58 8.86 8.56
C ALA A 21 -8.01 9.06 7.09
N THR A 22 -8.10 10.32 6.63
CA THR A 22 -7.50 10.62 5.32
C THR A 22 -5.99 10.44 5.46
N GLY A 23 -5.47 9.30 4.98
CA GLY A 23 -4.08 8.86 5.12
C GLY A 23 -3.02 9.70 4.38
N GLN A 24 -3.12 11.02 4.44
CA GLN A 24 -2.00 11.91 4.14
C GLN A 24 -1.06 11.87 5.34
N LYS A 25 -0.08 10.97 5.29
CA LYS A 25 1.12 11.09 6.12
C LYS A 25 1.80 12.39 5.71
N ASP A 26 1.93 13.32 6.65
CA ASP A 26 2.66 14.56 6.41
C ASP A 26 4.05 14.23 5.84
N PRO A 27 4.53 15.01 4.85
CA PRO A 27 5.85 14.78 4.29
C PRO A 27 6.91 14.85 5.40
N VAL A 28 7.73 13.81 5.50
CA VAL A 28 8.83 13.76 6.46
C VAL A 28 9.83 14.87 6.11
N VAL A 29 9.97 15.84 7.01
CA VAL A 29 10.92 16.96 6.85
C VAL A 29 12.31 16.49 7.29
N LEU A 30 13.30 16.61 6.40
CA LEU A 30 14.70 16.28 6.70
C LEU A 30 15.38 17.47 7.38
N ARG A 31 15.45 17.45 8.71
CA ARG A 31 15.92 18.59 9.53
C ARG A 31 17.38 18.47 9.94
N ASN A 32 17.90 17.26 9.98
CA ASN A 32 19.27 16.97 10.41
C ASN A 32 19.90 15.85 9.56
N ASN A 33 21.19 15.59 9.80
CA ASN A 33 21.93 14.57 9.05
C ASN A 33 21.37 13.15 9.22
N ILE A 34 20.87 12.80 10.40
CA ILE A 34 20.28 11.47 10.65
C ILE A 34 18.98 11.29 9.86
N ASP A 35 18.17 12.34 9.75
CA ASP A 35 16.95 12.30 8.93
C ASP A 35 17.30 12.01 7.46
N SER A 36 18.31 12.71 6.93
CA SER A 36 18.78 12.52 5.55
C SER A 36 19.37 11.13 5.32
N VAL A 37 20.16 10.61 6.27
CA VAL A 37 20.71 9.24 6.19
C VAL A 37 19.57 8.22 6.21
N SER A 38 18.59 8.38 7.10
CA SER A 38 17.44 7.47 7.21
C SER A 38 16.59 7.47 5.93
N TYR A 39 16.32 8.65 5.37
CA TYR A 39 15.63 8.79 4.09
C TYR A 39 16.43 8.16 2.94
N GLY A 40 17.76 8.31 2.95
CA GLY A 40 18.67 7.70 1.98
C GLY A 40 18.62 6.17 2.01
N LEU A 41 18.67 5.55 3.20
CA LEU A 41 18.53 4.10 3.34
C LEU A 41 17.17 3.62 2.82
N GLY A 42 16.08 4.29 3.20
CA GLY A 42 14.74 3.95 2.70
C GLY A 42 14.64 4.06 1.18
N THR A 43 15.25 5.10 0.59
CA THR A 43 15.30 5.31 -0.86
C THR A 43 16.09 4.19 -1.56
N ASP A 44 17.23 3.78 -1.01
CA ASP A 44 18.03 2.68 -1.57
C ASP A 44 17.27 1.35 -1.53
N ILE A 45 16.62 1.02 -0.41
CA ILE A 45 15.76 -0.17 -0.29
C ILE A 45 14.62 -0.12 -1.34
N GLY A 46 13.94 1.02 -1.46
CA GLY A 46 12.85 1.19 -2.42
C GLY A 46 13.30 1.06 -3.87
N ASN A 47 14.48 1.60 -4.22
CA ASN A 47 15.05 1.44 -5.55
C ASN A 47 15.41 -0.01 -5.86
N ASN A 48 16.00 -0.73 -4.90
CA ASN A 48 16.28 -2.16 -5.05
C ASN A 48 15.00 -2.98 -5.24
N LEU A 49 13.96 -2.70 -4.46
CA LEU A 49 12.64 -3.35 -4.63
C LEU A 49 12.04 -3.04 -6.00
N ARG A 50 12.10 -1.80 -6.47
CA ARG A 50 11.60 -1.42 -7.80
C ARG A 50 12.37 -2.10 -8.94
N MET A 51 13.66 -2.34 -8.77
CA MET A 51 14.45 -3.07 -9.78
C MET A 51 14.09 -4.56 -9.82
N GLN A 52 13.75 -5.15 -8.68
CA GLN A 52 13.31 -6.55 -8.57
C GLN A 52 11.86 -6.74 -9.04
N LEU A 53 10.99 -5.80 -8.70
CA LEU A 53 9.57 -5.79 -9.01
C LEU A 53 9.35 -4.88 -10.22
N GLN A 54 9.49 -5.43 -11.42
CA GLN A 54 9.36 -4.67 -12.66
C GLN A 54 7.92 -4.69 -13.22
N GLY A 55 7.55 -3.59 -13.88
CA GLY A 55 6.30 -3.48 -14.63
C GLY A 55 5.06 -3.71 -13.79
N GLU A 56 4.14 -4.53 -14.31
CA GLU A 56 2.82 -4.80 -13.73
C GLU A 56 2.88 -5.36 -12.30
N LEU A 57 3.99 -5.98 -11.89
CA LEU A 57 4.15 -6.47 -10.52
C LEU A 57 4.16 -5.33 -9.50
N LEU A 58 4.87 -4.24 -9.81
CA LEU A 58 4.93 -3.08 -8.93
C LEU A 58 3.54 -2.46 -8.74
N ASP A 59 2.76 -2.39 -9.83
CA ASP A 59 1.43 -1.78 -9.84
C ASP A 59 0.38 -2.60 -9.08
N THR A 60 0.61 -3.92 -8.91
CA THR A 60 -0.30 -4.79 -8.16
C THR A 60 -0.12 -4.75 -6.65
N LEU A 61 1.00 -4.20 -6.15
CA LEU A 61 1.30 -4.22 -4.72
C LEU A 61 0.63 -3.06 -3.97
N ASN A 62 0.10 -3.38 -2.79
CA ASN A 62 -0.34 -2.36 -1.85
C ASN A 62 0.90 -1.74 -1.15
N THR A 63 1.32 -0.57 -1.63
CA THR A 63 2.50 0.15 -1.11
C THR A 63 2.37 0.55 0.36
N ALA A 64 1.15 0.82 0.85
CA ALA A 64 0.91 1.10 2.26
C ALA A 64 1.14 -0.13 3.13
N ALA A 65 0.68 -1.31 2.70
CA ALA A 65 0.93 -2.57 3.39
C ALA A 65 2.41 -2.98 3.33
N LEU A 66 3.08 -2.76 2.18
CA LEU A 66 4.51 -3.03 2.02
C LEU A 66 5.36 -2.18 2.99
N THR A 67 5.10 -0.87 3.03
CA THR A 67 5.83 0.05 3.92
C THR A 67 5.54 -0.23 5.39
N GLU A 68 4.30 -0.59 5.74
CA GLU A 68 3.94 -1.01 7.08
C GLU A 68 4.63 -2.32 7.48
N GLY A 69 4.75 -3.30 6.58
CA GLY A 69 5.49 -4.53 6.83
C GLY A 69 6.98 -4.31 7.10
N ILE A 70 7.62 -3.37 6.37
CA ILE A 70 9.01 -2.96 6.65
C ILE A 70 9.13 -2.34 8.04
N ARG A 71 8.18 -1.46 8.41
CA ARG A 71 8.15 -0.83 9.74
C ARG A 71 7.98 -1.87 10.85
N ASP A 72 6.98 -2.74 10.72
CA ASP A 72 6.71 -3.79 11.70
C ASP A 72 7.93 -4.74 11.86
N ALA A 73 8.68 -5.02 10.78
CA ALA A 73 9.90 -5.83 10.86
C ALA A 73 11.07 -5.14 11.58
N LEU A 74 11.24 -3.83 11.36
CA LEU A 74 12.25 -3.04 12.10
C LEU A 74 11.93 -2.95 13.60
N ASP A 75 10.63 -2.88 13.93
CA ASP A 75 10.13 -2.79 15.29
C ASP A 75 9.98 -4.17 15.98
N SER A 76 10.18 -5.27 15.24
CA SER A 76 9.90 -6.65 15.70
C SER A 76 8.46 -6.87 16.17
N THR A 77 7.51 -6.24 15.47
CA THR A 77 6.06 -6.30 15.73
C THR A 77 5.29 -6.91 14.56
N GLU A 78 5.91 -7.83 13.82
CA GLU A 78 5.32 -8.45 12.64
C GLU A 78 4.01 -9.18 12.97
N ARG A 79 2.99 -8.94 12.13
CA ARG A 79 1.66 -9.56 12.29
C ARG A 79 1.58 -10.98 11.72
N MET A 80 2.66 -11.44 11.11
CA MET A 80 2.74 -12.71 10.40
C MET A 80 4.00 -13.43 10.83
N THR A 81 3.93 -14.76 10.94
CA THR A 81 5.10 -15.59 11.21
C THR A 81 6.05 -15.56 10.01
N ALA A 82 7.35 -15.76 10.26
CA ALA A 82 8.36 -15.82 9.21
C ALA A 82 8.04 -16.91 8.15
N ASP A 83 7.47 -18.04 8.58
CA ASP A 83 7.08 -19.12 7.68
C ASP A 83 5.92 -18.72 6.77
N ASN A 84 4.89 -18.05 7.31
CA ASN A 84 3.77 -17.56 6.50
C ASN A 84 4.23 -16.50 5.49
N VAL A 85 5.12 -15.59 5.89
CA VAL A 85 5.71 -14.60 4.98
C VAL A 85 6.46 -15.31 3.85
N ARG A 86 7.32 -16.28 4.20
CA ARG A 86 8.11 -17.03 3.22
C ARG A 86 7.23 -17.79 2.22
N GLU A 87 6.17 -18.44 2.68
CA GLU A 87 5.25 -19.20 1.82
C GLU A 87 4.50 -18.27 0.85
N LEU A 88 3.90 -17.19 1.36
CA LEU A 88 3.11 -16.26 0.54
C LEU A 88 3.94 -15.51 -0.49
N VAL A 89 5.13 -15.03 -0.11
CA VAL A 89 6.02 -14.35 -1.05
C VAL A 89 6.49 -15.30 -2.14
N GLN A 90 6.85 -16.54 -1.82
CA GLN A 90 7.25 -17.53 -2.83
C GLN A 90 6.10 -17.86 -3.79
N ALA A 91 4.89 -18.09 -3.26
CA ALA A 91 3.72 -18.36 -4.08
C ALA A 91 3.42 -17.20 -5.04
N PHE A 92 3.49 -15.96 -4.53
CA PHE A 92 3.31 -14.76 -5.35
C PHE A 92 4.36 -14.64 -6.46
N MET A 93 5.64 -14.87 -6.15
CA MET A 93 6.73 -14.78 -7.14
C MET A 93 6.62 -15.86 -8.23
N LEU A 94 6.21 -17.07 -7.87
CA LEU A 94 5.96 -18.14 -8.84
C LEU A 94 4.80 -17.79 -9.78
N ASP A 95 3.71 -17.26 -9.22
CA ASP A 95 2.53 -16.84 -9.96
C ASP A 95 2.84 -15.64 -10.88
N ALA A 96 3.63 -14.70 -10.41
CA ALA A 96 4.18 -13.58 -11.18
C ALA A 96 4.95 -14.06 -12.42
N GLN A 97 5.85 -15.03 -12.25
CA GLN A 97 6.61 -15.60 -13.35
C GLN A 97 5.70 -16.26 -14.39
N LYS A 98 4.69 -17.02 -13.95
CA LYS A 98 3.72 -17.66 -14.85
C LYS A 98 2.94 -16.63 -15.68
N ARG A 99 2.50 -15.53 -15.06
CA ARG A 99 1.82 -14.43 -15.77
C ARG A 99 2.72 -13.79 -16.83
N MET A 100 4.00 -13.59 -16.52
CA MET A 100 4.95 -13.00 -17.47
C MET A 100 5.13 -13.90 -18.69
N LEU A 101 5.33 -15.21 -18.48
CA LEU A 101 5.42 -16.18 -19.58
C LEU A 101 4.15 -16.20 -20.44
N ALA A 102 2.98 -16.24 -19.80
CA ALA A 102 1.70 -16.21 -20.53
C ALA A 102 1.52 -14.92 -21.33
N LYS A 103 1.98 -13.78 -20.81
CA LYS A 103 1.94 -12.50 -21.53
C LYS A 103 2.85 -12.53 -22.75
N GLU A 104 4.09 -13.00 -22.61
CA GLU A 104 5.04 -13.14 -23.72
C GLU A 104 4.50 -14.07 -24.82
N GLU A 105 3.89 -15.21 -24.45
CA GLU A 105 3.25 -16.12 -25.41
C GLU A 105 2.11 -15.45 -26.18
N ASN A 106 1.24 -14.72 -25.48
CA ASN A 106 0.12 -14.01 -26.10
C ASN A 106 0.61 -12.88 -27.02
N GLU A 107 1.61 -12.11 -26.61
CA GLU A 107 2.21 -11.05 -27.42
C GLU A 107 2.90 -11.63 -28.66
N ALA A 108 3.61 -12.75 -28.52
CA ALA A 108 4.22 -13.46 -29.65
C ALA A 108 3.17 -13.94 -30.66
N ALA A 109 2.07 -14.54 -30.19
CA ALA A 109 0.96 -14.98 -31.04
C ALA A 109 0.29 -13.81 -31.78
N GLU A 110 0.04 -12.70 -31.09
CA GLU A 110 -0.54 -11.49 -31.69
C GLU A 110 0.39 -10.85 -32.73
N ASN A 111 1.70 -10.82 -32.48
CA ASN A 111 2.67 -10.29 -33.41
C ASN A 111 2.76 -11.15 -34.69
N LEU A 112 2.72 -12.48 -34.57
CA LEU A 112 2.65 -13.37 -35.72
C LEU A 112 1.38 -13.16 -36.54
N ARG A 113 0.24 -12.93 -35.88
CA ARG A 113 -1.05 -12.71 -36.54
C ARG A 113 -1.12 -11.35 -37.26
N LYS A 114 -0.46 -10.31 -36.73
CA LYS A 114 -0.40 -8.96 -37.33
C LYS A 114 0.69 -8.81 -38.40
N GLY A 115 1.67 -9.72 -38.41
CA GLY A 115 2.74 -9.77 -39.41
C GLY A 115 2.39 -10.53 -40.69
N GLN A 116 1.17 -11.09 -40.77
CA GLN A 116 0.55 -11.67 -41.97
C GLN A 116 -0.45 -10.67 -42.56
#